data_AF-A0A2K4ZAX2-F1
#
_entry.id   AF-A0A2K4ZAX2-F1
#
_cell.length_a   1.000
_cell.length_b   1.000
_cell.length_c   1.000
_cell.angle_alpha   90.00
_cell.angle_beta   90.00
_cell.angle_gamma   90.00
#
_symmetry.space_group_name_H-M   'P 1'
#
loop_
_entity.id
_entity.type
_entity.pdbx_description
1 polymer ?
#
loop_
_entity_poly.entity_id
_entity_poly.type
_entity_poly.pdbx_seq_one_letter_code
_entity_poly.pdbx_strand_id
1 'polypeptide(L)'
;MDLLPTGSDKVLEIHTSEVNIVIKAKKVWSGTYLEQSSSIAVAGVHLKKIHIPAVEVHGEYLESESAGDDKDGAEYAQYEITVSPLFFEQTDYEIIIKSVSGGRVSFWNENYRIREKVGPVIDGDESLLSGVINFGNMVGYSDFEIYLEDRKHVTIRVEVFPTKISYKEDYQMMTDDISEMACEVLIDFMQKTYQMFSQGEKQTTVLAVYFRILSTVFEHYMNEVNRILSEPYHRLITEHEVVPEHKAGKTDRASERWLMRHQKYVAYSSGGDQCGKSACRKKADNL
;
A
#
# COMPACT_ATOMS: atom_id res chain seq x y z
N MET A 1 -16.12 20.18 -31.07
CA MET A 1 -17.17 19.17 -30.86
C MET A 1 -17.14 18.88 -29.39
N ASP A 2 -18.01 19.57 -28.65
CA ASP A 2 -18.02 19.54 -27.19
C ASP A 2 -18.75 18.26 -26.76
N LEU A 3 -18.02 17.38 -26.08
CA LEU A 3 -18.58 16.17 -25.50
C LEU A 3 -19.54 16.58 -24.39
N LEU A 4 -20.80 16.16 -24.52
CA LEU A 4 -21.82 16.28 -23.48
C LEU A 4 -21.26 15.72 -22.16
N PRO A 5 -21.52 16.37 -21.02
CA PRO A 5 -21.06 15.87 -19.73
C PRO A 5 -21.85 14.60 -19.41
N THR A 6 -21.23 13.44 -19.68
CA THR A 6 -21.64 12.18 -19.06
C THR A 6 -21.49 12.40 -17.56
N GLY A 7 -22.61 12.49 -16.82
CA GLY A 7 -22.68 12.94 -15.42
C GLY A 7 -22.01 12.03 -14.38
N SER A 8 -20.75 11.67 -14.61
CA SER A 8 -19.87 10.89 -13.74
C SER A 8 -18.47 11.49 -13.83
N ASP A 9 -17.94 11.92 -12.69
CA ASP A 9 -16.61 12.50 -12.59
C ASP A 9 -15.57 11.40 -12.43
N LYS A 10 -14.40 11.60 -13.04
CA LYS A 10 -13.29 10.66 -12.91
C LYS A 10 -12.66 10.82 -11.53
N VAL A 11 -12.41 9.69 -10.87
CA VAL A 11 -11.85 9.63 -9.52
C VAL A 11 -10.40 9.17 -9.55
N LEU A 12 -10.11 8.17 -10.38
CA LEU A 12 -8.78 7.59 -10.53
C LEU A 12 -8.57 7.14 -11.97
N GLU A 13 -7.44 7.52 -12.55
CA GLU A 13 -6.98 7.06 -13.85
C GLU A 13 -5.57 6.50 -13.72
N ILE A 14 -5.34 5.30 -14.23
CA ILE A 14 -4.04 4.65 -14.25
C ILE A 14 -3.77 4.19 -15.67
N HIS A 15 -2.64 4.62 -16.21
CA HIS A 15 -2.16 4.24 -17.53
C HIS A 15 -0.86 3.46 -17.39
N THR A 16 -0.82 2.27 -17.97
CA THR A 16 0.39 1.48 -18.13
C THR A 16 0.73 1.34 -19.61
N SER A 17 1.81 0.63 -19.96
CA SER A 17 2.08 0.30 -21.36
C SER A 17 1.00 -0.58 -22.00
N GLU A 18 0.35 -1.45 -21.22
CA GLU A 18 -0.48 -2.52 -21.74
C GLU A 18 -1.95 -2.43 -21.30
N VAL A 19 -2.25 -1.74 -20.20
CA VAL A 19 -3.59 -1.63 -19.63
C VAL A 19 -3.88 -0.20 -19.17
N ASN A 20 -5.08 0.28 -19.48
CA ASN A 20 -5.65 1.51 -18.97
C ASN A 20 -6.80 1.20 -18.02
N ILE A 21 -6.80 1.83 -16.85
CA ILE A 21 -7.81 1.65 -15.81
C ILE A 21 -8.39 3.01 -15.46
N VAL A 22 -9.71 3.12 -15.50
CA VAL A 22 -10.43 4.35 -15.16
C VAL A 22 -11.54 4.01 -14.18
N ILE A 23 -11.58 4.76 -13.08
CA ILE A 23 -12.66 4.69 -12.10
C ILE A 23 -13.39 6.02 -12.06
N LYS A 24 -14.71 5.97 -12.18
CA LYS A 24 -15.59 7.14 -12.12
C LYS A 24 -16.59 7.00 -10.99
N ALA A 25 -17.01 8.12 -10.44
CA ALA A 25 -18.12 8.19 -9.49
C ALA A 25 -19.21 9.12 -10.03
N LYS A 26 -20.47 8.75 -9.83
CA LYS A 26 -21.61 9.63 -10.13
C LYS A 26 -21.84 10.69 -9.05
N LYS A 27 -21.34 10.44 -7.84
CA LYS A 27 -21.57 11.30 -6.67
C LYS A 27 -20.24 11.94 -6.25
N VAL A 28 -20.18 13.26 -6.36
CA VAL A 28 -19.11 14.05 -5.75
C VAL A 28 -19.43 14.19 -4.27
N TRP A 29 -18.55 13.67 -3.41
CA TRP A 29 -18.70 13.78 -1.97
C TRP A 29 -18.16 15.15 -1.51
N SER A 30 -19.05 15.98 -0.96
CA SER A 30 -18.71 17.20 -0.25
C SER A 30 -19.09 17.03 1.23
N GLY A 31 -18.11 16.83 2.11
CA GLY A 31 -18.37 16.60 3.53
C GLY A 31 -17.10 16.66 4.39
N THR A 32 -17.27 16.57 5.71
CA THR A 32 -16.22 16.70 6.73
C THR A 32 -15.08 15.68 6.60
N TYR A 33 -15.29 14.58 5.87
CA TYR A 33 -14.25 13.59 5.55
C TYR A 33 -13.11 14.13 4.68
N LEU A 34 -13.31 15.24 3.95
CA LEU A 34 -12.27 15.81 3.10
C LEU A 34 -11.03 16.29 3.88
N GLU A 35 -11.17 16.55 5.18
CA GLU A 35 -10.06 16.92 6.08
C GLU A 35 -9.25 15.71 6.57
N GLN A 36 -9.77 14.49 6.43
CA GLN A 36 -9.03 13.27 6.75
C GLN A 36 -8.07 12.93 5.60
N SER A 37 -6.94 12.31 5.93
CA SER A 37 -6.05 11.70 4.94
C SER A 37 -6.51 10.27 4.65
N SER A 38 -6.57 9.93 3.39
CA SER A 38 -6.76 8.58 2.85
C SER A 38 -5.50 8.18 2.06
N SER A 39 -5.35 6.88 1.86
CA SER A 39 -4.26 6.30 1.08
C SER A 39 -4.77 5.54 -0.14
N ILE A 40 -4.11 5.75 -1.28
CA ILE A 40 -4.25 4.92 -2.47
C ILE A 40 -2.86 4.36 -2.79
N ALA A 41 -2.75 3.05 -2.88
CA ALA A 41 -1.51 2.41 -3.33
C ALA A 41 -1.71 1.74 -4.69
N VAL A 42 -0.75 1.90 -5.58
CA VAL A 42 -0.78 1.31 -6.93
C VAL A 42 0.54 0.60 -7.15
N ALA A 43 0.50 -0.72 -7.33
CA ALA A 43 1.69 -1.49 -7.63
C ALA A 43 1.51 -2.25 -8.94
N GLY A 44 2.51 -2.28 -9.80
CA GLY A 44 2.38 -2.97 -11.08
C GLY A 44 3.56 -2.77 -12.01
N VAL A 45 3.44 -3.37 -13.19
CA VAL A 45 4.48 -3.39 -14.21
C VAL A 45 4.25 -2.28 -15.23
N HIS A 46 5.32 -1.59 -15.64
CA HIS A 46 5.30 -0.55 -16.68
C HIS A 46 4.25 0.56 -16.43
N LEU A 47 4.14 1.03 -15.18
CA LEU A 47 3.26 2.13 -14.80
C LEU A 47 3.74 3.43 -15.48
N LYS A 48 2.93 4.04 -16.34
CA LYS A 48 3.28 5.26 -17.08
C LYS A 48 2.75 6.53 -16.41
N LYS A 49 1.52 6.48 -15.92
CA LYS A 49 0.84 7.65 -15.35
C LYS A 49 -0.25 7.23 -14.38
N ILE A 50 -0.28 7.88 -13.23
CA ILE A 50 -1.42 7.85 -12.30
C ILE A 50 -1.97 9.27 -12.22
N HIS A 51 -3.27 9.44 -12.41
CA HIS A 51 -3.94 10.71 -12.32
C HIS A 51 -5.17 10.61 -11.42
N ILE A 52 -5.19 11.46 -10.40
CA ILE A 52 -6.28 11.57 -9.44
C ILE A 52 -6.78 13.02 -9.53
N PRO A 53 -7.95 13.29 -10.14
CA PRO A 53 -8.39 14.67 -10.38
C PRO A 53 -8.57 15.52 -9.12
N ALA A 54 -8.84 14.87 -7.98
CA ALA A 54 -9.00 15.54 -6.68
C ALA A 54 -7.67 16.04 -6.09
N VAL A 55 -6.54 15.55 -6.59
CA VAL A 55 -5.22 16.01 -6.16
C VAL A 55 -4.56 16.65 -7.36
N GLU A 56 -4.28 17.95 -7.30
CA GLU A 56 -3.32 18.59 -8.19
C GLU A 56 -1.92 18.06 -7.86
N VAL A 57 -1.70 16.75 -7.98
CA VAL A 57 -0.37 16.21 -8.15
C VAL A 57 0.02 16.67 -9.54
N HIS A 58 0.77 17.78 -9.58
CA HIS A 58 1.71 18.07 -10.65
C HIS A 58 2.23 16.73 -11.15
N GLY A 59 1.97 16.39 -12.41
CA GLY A 59 2.38 15.11 -12.99
C GLY A 59 3.88 14.92 -12.80
N GLU A 60 4.25 14.32 -11.68
CA GLU A 60 5.58 13.86 -11.40
C GLU A 60 5.65 12.51 -12.07
N TYR A 61 6.40 12.51 -13.17
CA TYR A 61 7.08 11.33 -13.65
C TYR A 61 7.77 10.70 -12.46
N LEU A 62 7.25 9.58 -11.98
CA LEU A 62 7.97 8.74 -11.05
C LEU A 62 8.71 7.73 -11.93
N GLU A 63 9.98 8.04 -12.22
CA GLU A 63 10.92 7.06 -12.75
C GLU A 63 11.12 5.98 -11.69
N SER A 64 11.03 4.71 -12.06
CA SER A 64 11.24 3.62 -11.12
C SER A 64 12.68 3.62 -10.61
N GLU A 65 12.86 3.54 -9.29
CA GLU A 65 14.06 2.89 -8.75
C GLU A 65 13.70 1.41 -8.55
N SER A 66 14.42 0.57 -9.29
CA SER A 66 14.21 -0.86 -9.42
C SER A 66 14.24 -1.56 -8.06
N ALA A 67 13.12 -2.16 -7.67
CA ALA A 67 13.05 -3.08 -6.54
C ALA A 67 12.65 -4.47 -7.05
N GLY A 68 13.65 -5.35 -7.22
CA GLY A 68 13.43 -6.79 -7.41
C GLY A 68 13.83 -7.31 -8.78
N ASP A 69 14.85 -8.16 -8.79
CA ASP A 69 15.34 -8.93 -9.92
C ASP A 69 14.34 -10.07 -10.23
N ASP A 70 13.22 -9.74 -10.87
CA ASP A 70 12.34 -10.72 -11.51
C ASP A 70 12.87 -11.02 -12.92
N LYS A 71 13.03 -12.31 -13.22
CA LYS A 71 13.81 -12.87 -14.35
C LYS A 71 13.30 -12.52 -15.78
N ASP A 72 12.44 -11.53 -15.93
CA ASP A 72 11.85 -11.08 -17.21
C ASP A 72 12.13 -9.60 -17.53
N GLY A 73 12.93 -8.89 -16.71
CA GLY A 73 13.35 -7.50 -17.00
C GLY A 73 12.22 -6.48 -17.02
N ALA A 74 11.07 -6.82 -16.45
CA ALA A 74 9.90 -5.98 -16.41
C ALA A 74 9.98 -4.98 -15.26
N GLU A 75 9.80 -3.70 -15.56
CA GLU A 75 9.92 -2.59 -14.61
C GLU A 75 8.72 -2.59 -13.64
N TYR A 76 8.91 -3.14 -12.44
CA TYR A 76 7.91 -3.13 -11.37
C TYR A 76 8.03 -1.86 -10.53
N ALA A 77 6.92 -1.18 -10.28
CA ALA A 77 6.87 0.05 -9.50
C ALA A 77 5.73 0.03 -8.48
N GLN A 78 5.93 0.71 -7.35
CA GLN A 78 4.95 0.85 -6.28
C GLN A 78 4.75 2.32 -5.87
N TYR A 79 3.53 2.78 -6.17
CA TYR A 79 2.78 3.95 -5.77
C TYR A 79 2.24 3.93 -4.33
N GLU A 80 2.56 4.89 -3.46
CA GLU A 80 1.71 5.21 -2.31
C GLU A 80 1.38 6.69 -2.33
N ILE A 81 0.09 7.01 -2.41
CA ILE A 81 -0.41 8.37 -2.65
C ILE A 81 -1.36 8.72 -1.51
N THR A 82 -1.02 9.78 -0.77
CA THR A 82 -1.92 10.36 0.23
C THR A 82 -2.88 11.32 -0.44
N VAL A 83 -4.18 11.10 -0.26
CA VAL A 83 -5.27 11.86 -0.87
C VAL A 83 -6.38 12.13 0.15
N SER A 84 -7.31 13.03 -0.14
CA SER A 84 -8.57 13.06 0.63
C SER A 84 -9.43 11.83 0.28
N PRO A 85 -10.30 11.34 1.20
CA PRO A 85 -11.19 10.21 0.95
C PRO A 85 -11.97 10.31 -0.36
N LEU A 86 -11.75 9.33 -1.25
CA LEU A 86 -12.41 9.25 -2.57
C LEU A 86 -13.45 8.12 -2.65
N PHE A 87 -13.25 7.05 -1.87
CA PHE A 87 -14.08 5.85 -1.92
C PHE A 87 -14.97 5.75 -0.68
N PHE A 88 -16.26 5.48 -0.88
CA PHE A 88 -17.26 5.40 0.18
C PHE A 88 -18.15 4.17 0.01
N GLU A 89 -18.51 3.55 1.13
CA GLU A 89 -19.14 2.22 1.19
C GLU A 89 -20.40 2.07 0.31
N GLN A 90 -21.33 3.02 0.40
CA GLN A 90 -22.65 3.01 -0.23
C GLN A 90 -22.68 3.94 -1.45
N THR A 91 -21.58 3.96 -2.22
CA THR A 91 -21.44 4.76 -3.43
C THR A 91 -21.12 3.85 -4.62
N ASP A 92 -21.77 4.13 -5.74
CA ASP A 92 -21.55 3.41 -6.99
C ASP A 92 -20.34 3.99 -7.73
N TYR A 93 -19.38 3.12 -8.04
CA TYR A 93 -18.17 3.42 -8.81
C TYR A 93 -18.20 2.63 -10.12
N GLU A 94 -18.11 3.31 -11.25
CA GLU A 94 -17.93 2.67 -12.55
C GLU A 94 -16.43 2.41 -12.76
N ILE A 95 -16.04 1.15 -12.90
CA ILE A 95 -14.69 0.75 -13.26
C ILE A 95 -14.66 0.35 -14.73
N ILE A 96 -13.66 0.83 -15.46
CA ILE A 96 -13.41 0.50 -16.86
C ILE A 96 -11.94 0.08 -16.97
N ILE A 97 -11.71 -1.14 -17.47
CA ILE A 97 -10.37 -1.70 -17.66
C ILE A 97 -10.23 -2.06 -19.13
N LYS A 98 -9.25 -1.47 -19.81
CA LYS A 98 -9.02 -1.69 -21.24
C LYS A 98 -7.58 -2.08 -21.52
N SER A 99 -7.40 -3.19 -22.21
CA SER A 99 -6.14 -3.60 -22.80
C SER A 99 -5.77 -2.68 -23.98
N VAL A 100 -4.54 -2.19 -23.97
CA VAL A 100 -3.94 -1.41 -25.06
C VAL A 100 -3.36 -2.34 -26.12
N SER A 101 -2.81 -3.48 -25.70
CA SER A 101 -2.26 -4.51 -26.58
C SER A 101 -3.34 -5.41 -27.22
N GLY A 102 -4.56 -5.38 -26.68
CA GLY A 102 -5.65 -6.28 -27.09
C GLY A 102 -5.58 -7.65 -26.40
N GLY A 103 -4.63 -7.86 -25.49
CA GLY A 103 -4.55 -9.06 -24.66
C GLY A 103 -5.75 -9.20 -23.72
N ARG A 104 -6.02 -10.44 -23.31
CA ARG A 104 -7.09 -10.81 -22.38
C ARG A 104 -6.85 -10.16 -21.01
N VAL A 105 -7.80 -9.37 -20.53
CA VAL A 105 -7.78 -8.81 -19.18
C VAL A 105 -8.78 -9.53 -18.28
N SER A 106 -8.41 -9.74 -17.02
CA SER A 106 -9.32 -10.20 -15.99
C SER A 106 -9.19 -9.39 -14.71
N PHE A 107 -10.28 -9.34 -13.95
CA PHE A 107 -10.40 -8.57 -12.71
C PHE A 107 -10.64 -9.49 -11.53
N TRP A 108 -9.89 -9.27 -10.46
CA TRP A 108 -10.03 -9.99 -9.21
C TRP A 108 -10.12 -9.03 -8.03
N ASN A 109 -11.00 -9.38 -7.11
CA ASN A 109 -11.16 -8.74 -5.81
C ASN A 109 -11.53 -9.83 -4.81
N GLU A 110 -11.08 -9.72 -3.56
CA GLU A 110 -11.38 -10.70 -2.52
C GLU A 110 -12.90 -10.89 -2.32
N ASN A 111 -13.66 -9.81 -2.39
CA ASN A 111 -15.11 -9.88 -2.33
C ASN A 111 -15.71 -10.34 -3.67
N TYR A 112 -16.31 -11.53 -3.64
CA TYR A 112 -17.04 -12.11 -4.77
C TYR A 112 -18.12 -11.19 -5.34
N ARG A 113 -18.84 -10.44 -4.50
CA ARG A 113 -19.91 -9.52 -4.93
C ARG A 113 -19.40 -8.33 -5.73
N ILE A 114 -18.15 -7.91 -5.51
CA ILE A 114 -17.49 -6.88 -6.31
C ILE A 114 -16.97 -7.51 -7.60
N ARG A 115 -16.33 -8.67 -7.47
CA ARG A 115 -15.74 -9.42 -8.59
C ARG A 115 -16.75 -9.75 -9.68
N GLU A 116 -17.94 -10.23 -9.33
CA GLU A 116 -18.97 -10.62 -10.29
C GLU A 116 -19.61 -9.45 -11.04
N LYS A 117 -19.41 -8.21 -10.57
CA LYS A 117 -19.98 -7.00 -11.18
C LYS A 117 -19.11 -6.42 -12.27
N VAL A 118 -17.88 -6.88 -12.40
CA VAL A 118 -16.92 -6.46 -13.41
C VAL A 118 -16.76 -7.58 -14.42
N GLY A 119 -17.13 -7.32 -15.68
CA GLY A 119 -17.11 -8.32 -16.73
C GLY A 119 -16.86 -7.71 -18.11
N PRO A 120 -16.71 -8.55 -19.15
CA PRO A 120 -16.49 -8.08 -20.51
C PRO A 120 -17.69 -7.27 -21.00
N VAL A 121 -17.42 -6.17 -21.69
CA VAL A 121 -18.48 -5.28 -22.23
C VAL A 121 -19.14 -5.90 -23.46
N ILE A 122 -18.38 -6.67 -24.24
CA ILE A 122 -18.82 -7.32 -25.47
C ILE A 122 -18.54 -8.82 -25.33
N ASP A 123 -19.55 -9.65 -25.60
CA ASP A 123 -19.38 -11.10 -25.57
C ASP A 123 -18.28 -11.55 -26.56
N GLY A 124 -17.27 -12.23 -26.03
CA GLY A 124 -16.12 -12.70 -26.80
C GLY A 124 -14.95 -11.71 -26.92
N ASP A 125 -15.09 -10.47 -26.41
CA ASP A 125 -14.00 -9.51 -26.27
C ASP A 125 -13.60 -9.36 -24.81
N GLU A 126 -12.55 -10.08 -24.42
CA GLU A 126 -11.96 -10.00 -23.09
C GLU A 126 -10.89 -8.88 -22.99
N SER A 127 -10.80 -7.98 -23.98
CA SER A 127 -9.87 -6.85 -23.93
C SER A 127 -10.43 -5.63 -23.19
N LEU A 128 -11.74 -5.59 -22.95
CA LEU A 128 -12.44 -4.49 -22.30
C LEU A 128 -13.42 -5.00 -21.23
N LEU A 129 -13.11 -4.71 -19.97
CA LEU A 129 -14.01 -4.96 -18.85
C LEU A 129 -14.65 -3.66 -18.38
N SER A 130 -15.91 -3.75 -17.98
CA SER A 130 -16.60 -2.67 -17.28
C SER A 130 -17.52 -3.23 -16.20
N GLY A 131 -17.78 -2.44 -15.18
CA GLY A 131 -18.65 -2.83 -14.09
C GLY A 131 -18.99 -1.65 -13.19
N VAL A 132 -20.07 -1.81 -12.43
CA VAL A 132 -20.41 -0.88 -11.35
C VAL A 132 -20.16 -1.58 -10.02
N ILE A 133 -19.20 -1.06 -9.26
CA ILE A 133 -18.81 -1.54 -7.96
C ILE A 133 -19.53 -0.72 -6.89
N ASN A 134 -20.06 -1.40 -5.88
CA ASN A 134 -20.57 -0.82 -4.66
C ASN A 134 -20.06 -1.67 -3.49
N PHE A 135 -19.48 -1.04 -2.47
CA PHE A 135 -18.86 -1.73 -1.35
C PHE A 135 -19.89 -2.15 -0.28
N GLY A 136 -21.14 -1.67 -0.37
CA GLY A 136 -22.21 -1.96 0.56
C GLY A 136 -21.86 -1.48 1.96
N ASN A 137 -21.67 -2.42 2.88
CA ASN A 137 -21.32 -2.15 4.29
C ASN A 137 -19.83 -2.40 4.57
N MET A 138 -18.99 -2.44 3.52
CA MET A 138 -17.56 -2.68 3.67
C MET A 138 -16.81 -1.36 3.73
N VAL A 139 -16.04 -1.21 4.80
CA VAL A 139 -15.14 -0.09 5.07
C VAL A 139 -13.72 -0.61 5.28
N GLY A 140 -12.72 0.22 5.05
CA GLY A 140 -11.30 -0.17 5.10
C GLY A 140 -10.72 -0.44 3.71
N TYR A 141 -9.63 -1.21 3.65
CA TYR A 141 -8.90 -1.44 2.41
C TYR A 141 -9.61 -2.44 1.49
N SER A 142 -9.60 -2.14 0.19
CA SER A 142 -10.03 -3.05 -0.87
C SER A 142 -8.99 -3.07 -1.98
N ASP A 143 -8.58 -4.28 -2.37
CA ASP A 143 -7.59 -4.50 -3.42
C ASP A 143 -8.26 -4.89 -4.74
N PHE A 144 -7.95 -4.14 -5.79
CA PHE A 144 -8.32 -4.44 -7.16
C PHE A 144 -7.10 -4.99 -7.87
N GLU A 145 -7.17 -6.27 -8.26
CA GLU A 145 -6.12 -6.93 -9.01
C GLU A 145 -6.55 -7.07 -10.47
N ILE A 146 -5.70 -6.58 -11.36
CA ILE A 146 -5.91 -6.66 -12.80
C ILE A 146 -4.85 -7.60 -13.35
N TYR A 147 -5.30 -8.62 -14.06
CA TYR A 147 -4.46 -9.59 -14.73
C TYR A 147 -4.51 -9.37 -16.24
N LEU A 148 -3.38 -9.53 -16.90
CA LEU A 148 -3.23 -9.56 -18.35
C LEU A 148 -2.68 -10.93 -18.74
N GLU A 149 -3.38 -11.67 -19.59
CA GLU A 149 -3.02 -13.05 -19.98
C GLU A 149 -2.71 -13.93 -18.76
N ASP A 150 -3.57 -13.85 -17.74
CA ASP A 150 -3.48 -14.58 -16.47
C ASP A 150 -2.24 -14.25 -15.61
N ARG A 151 -1.47 -13.22 -15.96
CA ARG A 151 -0.39 -12.67 -15.13
C ARG A 151 -0.87 -11.39 -14.43
N LYS A 152 -0.57 -11.27 -13.14
CA LYS A 152 -0.91 -10.07 -12.34
C LYS A 152 -0.14 -8.87 -12.87
N HIS A 153 -0.85 -7.86 -13.36
CA HIS A 153 -0.25 -6.70 -14.05
C HIS A 153 -0.26 -5.45 -13.18
N VAL A 154 -1.41 -5.16 -12.55
CA VAL A 154 -1.60 -4.00 -11.67
C VAL A 154 -2.43 -4.39 -10.45
N THR A 155 -2.06 -3.87 -9.30
CA THR A 155 -2.81 -3.91 -8.05
C THR A 155 -3.11 -2.49 -7.61
N ILE A 156 -4.36 -2.20 -7.33
CA ILE A 156 -4.81 -0.91 -6.80
C ILE A 156 -5.44 -1.18 -5.44
N ARG A 157 -4.81 -0.68 -4.39
CA ARG A 157 -5.38 -0.66 -3.04
C ARG A 157 -6.06 0.68 -2.82
N VAL A 158 -7.35 0.64 -2.54
CA VAL A 158 -8.15 1.81 -2.18
C VAL A 158 -8.65 1.69 -0.76
N GLU A 159 -8.79 2.82 -0.07
CA GLU A 159 -9.37 2.89 1.26
C GLU A 159 -10.82 3.39 1.18
N VAL A 160 -11.75 2.60 1.70
CA VAL A 160 -13.19 2.83 1.64
C VAL A 160 -13.70 3.39 2.98
N PHE A 161 -14.35 4.55 2.93
CA PHE A 161 -14.83 5.26 4.11
C PHE A 161 -16.33 5.07 4.34
N PRO A 162 -16.78 5.06 5.60
CA PRO A 162 -18.20 5.06 5.91
C PRO A 162 -18.86 6.37 5.48
N THR A 163 -20.12 6.28 5.04
CA THR A 163 -20.86 7.45 4.59
C THR A 163 -21.33 8.35 5.75
N LYS A 164 -21.47 7.78 6.94
CA LYS A 164 -21.90 8.48 8.17
C LYS A 164 -20.85 8.29 9.25
N ILE A 165 -20.54 9.35 9.98
CA ILE A 165 -19.50 9.32 11.03
C ILE A 165 -19.82 8.35 12.17
N SER A 166 -21.11 8.23 12.54
CA SER A 166 -21.56 7.28 13.56
C SER A 166 -21.24 5.83 13.17
N TYR A 167 -21.27 5.53 11.87
CA TYR A 167 -21.04 4.17 11.38
C TYR A 167 -19.62 3.66 11.68
N LYS A 168 -18.63 4.54 11.79
CA LYS A 168 -17.26 4.14 12.17
C LYS A 168 -17.21 3.66 13.62
N GLU A 169 -17.79 4.44 14.53
CA GLU A 169 -17.83 4.11 15.96
C GLU A 169 -18.70 2.88 16.19
N ASP A 170 -19.88 2.82 15.55
CA ASP A 170 -20.78 1.68 15.59
C ASP A 170 -20.11 0.39 15.06
N TYR A 171 -19.30 0.50 13.99
CA TYR A 171 -18.56 -0.63 13.42
C TYR A 171 -17.44 -1.12 14.33
N GLN A 172 -16.71 -0.19 14.98
CA GLN A 172 -15.69 -0.55 15.97
C GLN A 172 -16.32 -1.30 17.14
N MET A 173 -17.41 -0.76 17.70
CA MET A 173 -18.15 -1.43 18.78
C MET A 173 -18.68 -2.80 18.35
N MET A 174 -19.27 -2.91 17.15
CA MET A 174 -19.77 -4.19 16.62
C MET A 174 -18.63 -5.21 16.39
N THR A 175 -17.46 -4.76 15.95
CA THR A 175 -16.30 -5.65 15.73
C THR A 175 -15.75 -6.16 17.06
N ASP A 176 -15.70 -5.31 18.07
CA ASP A 176 -15.31 -5.70 19.41
C ASP A 176 -16.31 -6.71 20.01
N ASP A 177 -17.62 -6.45 19.89
CA ASP A 177 -18.68 -7.37 20.33
C ASP A 177 -18.59 -8.73 19.62
N ILE A 178 -18.37 -8.76 18.30
CA ILE A 178 -18.20 -10.01 17.54
C ILE A 178 -16.94 -10.75 17.98
N SER A 179 -15.86 -10.03 18.24
CA SER A 179 -14.60 -10.62 18.69
C SER A 179 -14.77 -11.25 20.07
N GLU A 180 -15.48 -10.58 20.98
CA GLU A 180 -15.84 -11.12 22.29
C GLU A 180 -16.69 -12.39 22.15
N MET A 181 -17.78 -12.33 21.37
CA MET A 181 -18.63 -13.51 21.13
C MET A 181 -17.87 -14.67 20.48
N ALA A 182 -16.98 -14.41 19.53
CA ALA A 182 -16.16 -15.44 18.90
C ALA A 182 -15.21 -16.09 19.91
N CYS A 183 -14.59 -15.29 20.79
CA CYS A 183 -13.77 -15.79 21.89
C CYS A 183 -14.59 -16.65 22.86
N GLU A 184 -15.80 -16.22 23.22
CA GLU A 184 -16.71 -17.00 24.08
C GLU A 184 -17.06 -18.35 23.46
N VAL A 185 -17.40 -18.38 22.16
CA VAL A 185 -17.70 -19.62 21.43
C VAL A 185 -16.49 -20.54 21.37
N LEU A 186 -15.29 -19.99 21.12
CA LEU A 186 -14.06 -20.76 21.12
C LEU A 186 -13.78 -21.36 22.52
N ILE A 187 -14.00 -20.59 23.59
CA ILE A 187 -13.86 -21.06 24.97
C ILE A 187 -14.89 -22.16 25.26
N ASP A 188 -16.15 -21.99 24.91
CA ASP A 188 -17.21 -23.00 25.11
C ASP A 188 -16.91 -24.29 24.34
N PHE A 189 -16.46 -24.17 23.09
CA PHE A 189 -15.99 -25.31 22.29
C PHE A 189 -14.83 -26.04 22.96
N MET A 190 -13.83 -25.30 23.46
CA MET A 190 -12.69 -25.87 24.18
C MET A 190 -13.13 -26.55 25.49
N GLN A 191 -14.02 -25.95 26.28
CA GLN A 191 -14.51 -26.55 27.52
C GLN A 191 -15.29 -27.85 27.28
N LYS A 192 -16.17 -27.88 26.27
CA LYS A 192 -16.97 -29.07 25.92
C LYS A 192 -16.15 -30.20 25.33
N THR A 193 -15.23 -29.90 24.42
CA THR A 193 -14.31 -30.91 23.86
C THR A 193 -13.35 -31.44 24.91
N TYR A 194 -12.93 -30.59 25.85
CA TYR A 194 -12.12 -31.01 26.98
C TYR A 194 -12.88 -31.92 27.95
N GLN A 195 -14.17 -31.67 28.23
CA GLN A 195 -15.01 -32.59 29.01
C GLN A 195 -15.12 -33.98 28.35
N MET A 196 -15.16 -34.05 27.02
CA MET A 196 -15.18 -35.31 26.27
C MET A 196 -13.89 -36.14 26.43
N PHE A 197 -12.75 -35.51 26.75
CA PHE A 197 -11.49 -36.19 27.05
C PHE A 197 -11.36 -36.68 28.50
N SER A 198 -12.36 -36.42 29.35
CA SER A 198 -12.33 -36.76 30.77
C SER A 198 -13.38 -37.82 31.13
N GLN A 199 -13.15 -39.05 30.70
CA GLN A 199 -13.62 -40.23 31.45
C GLN A 199 -12.41 -41.05 31.89
N GLY A 200 -11.65 -40.50 32.85
CA GLY A 200 -10.49 -41.17 33.45
C GLY A 200 -9.53 -40.21 34.15
N GLU A 201 -9.74 -40.03 35.46
CA GLU A 201 -8.78 -39.51 36.47
C GLU A 201 -8.14 -38.11 36.32
N LYS A 202 -8.39 -37.29 37.35
CA LYS A 202 -7.67 -36.08 37.81
C LYS A 202 -7.92 -34.77 37.03
N GLN A 203 -8.77 -33.94 37.64
CA GLN A 203 -9.14 -32.55 37.35
C GLN A 203 -7.98 -31.52 37.26
N THR A 204 -6.71 -31.94 37.31
CA THR A 204 -5.53 -31.04 37.33
C THR A 204 -4.93 -30.78 35.94
N THR A 205 -5.44 -31.44 34.90
CA THR A 205 -4.92 -31.39 33.53
C THR A 205 -5.53 -30.27 32.68
N VAL A 206 -6.73 -29.78 33.03
CA VAL A 206 -7.50 -28.83 32.19
C VAL A 206 -6.79 -27.49 32.07
N LEU A 207 -6.42 -26.94 33.23
CA LEU A 207 -5.77 -25.64 33.31
C LEU A 207 -4.37 -25.68 32.70
N ALA A 208 -3.66 -26.80 32.83
CA ALA A 208 -2.33 -26.98 32.29
C ALA A 208 -2.33 -27.08 30.76
N VAL A 209 -3.30 -27.81 30.17
CA VAL A 209 -3.46 -27.89 28.71
C VAL A 209 -3.95 -26.56 28.15
N TYR A 210 -4.87 -25.88 28.83
CA TYR A 210 -5.31 -24.53 28.47
C TYR A 210 -4.14 -23.54 28.48
N PHE A 211 -3.35 -23.53 29.56
CA PHE A 211 -2.16 -22.69 29.66
C PHE A 211 -1.13 -23.05 28.58
N ARG A 212 -1.02 -24.33 28.19
CA ARG A 212 -0.14 -24.78 27.10
C ARG A 212 -0.55 -24.21 25.74
N ILE A 213 -1.85 -24.27 25.41
CA ILE A 213 -2.38 -23.71 24.15
C ILE A 213 -2.19 -22.20 24.15
N LEU A 214 -2.58 -21.53 25.24
CA LEU A 214 -2.46 -20.08 25.37
C LEU A 214 -0.99 -19.64 25.30
N SER A 215 -0.08 -20.37 25.94
CA SER A 215 1.37 -20.14 25.83
C SER A 215 1.88 -20.31 24.40
N THR A 216 1.38 -21.29 23.66
CA THR A 216 1.80 -21.53 22.26
C THR A 216 1.37 -20.37 21.35
N VAL A 217 0.12 -19.90 21.51
CA VAL A 217 -0.38 -18.74 20.76
C VAL A 217 0.39 -17.48 21.15
N PHE A 218 0.66 -17.29 22.44
CA PHE A 218 1.39 -16.12 22.94
C PHE A 218 2.86 -16.13 22.49
N GLU A 219 3.52 -17.28 22.42
CA GLU A 219 4.86 -17.43 21.85
C GLU A 219 4.89 -17.03 20.38
N HIS A 220 3.93 -17.50 19.57
CA HIS A 220 3.82 -17.08 18.17
C HIS A 220 3.62 -15.57 18.04
N TYR A 221 2.70 -14.98 18.81
CA TYR A 221 2.48 -13.53 18.82
C TYR A 221 3.74 -12.76 19.21
N MET A 222 4.39 -13.15 20.31
CA MET A 222 5.63 -12.51 20.77
C MET A 222 6.77 -12.66 19.77
N ASN A 223 6.87 -13.77 19.04
CA ASN A 223 7.86 -13.93 17.98
C ASN A 223 7.60 -12.99 16.80
N GLU A 224 6.34 -12.80 16.40
CA GLU A 224 5.99 -11.86 15.33
C GLU A 224 6.21 -10.41 15.77
N VAL A 225 5.83 -10.04 17.00
CA VAL A 225 6.11 -8.73 17.58
C VAL A 225 7.61 -8.49 17.69
N ASN A 226 8.38 -9.48 18.15
CA ASN A 226 9.84 -9.38 18.20
C ASN A 226 10.44 -9.28 16.80
N ARG A 227 9.87 -9.93 15.77
CA ARG A 227 10.30 -9.77 14.38
C ARG A 227 10.10 -8.32 13.92
N ILE A 228 8.92 -7.76 14.18
CA ILE A 228 8.60 -6.36 13.86
C ILE A 228 9.51 -5.39 14.64
N LEU A 229 9.75 -5.65 15.92
CA LEU A 229 10.66 -4.85 16.75
C LEU A 229 12.13 -5.00 16.34
N SER A 230 12.52 -6.15 15.78
CA SER A 230 13.87 -6.42 15.27
C SER A 230 14.13 -5.84 13.87
N GLU A 231 13.09 -5.33 13.20
CA GLU A 231 13.20 -4.47 12.02
C GLU A 231 12.78 -3.02 12.33
N PRO A 232 13.40 -2.32 13.30
CA PRO A 232 13.07 -0.92 13.54
C PRO A 232 13.79 -0.11 12.46
N TYR A 233 13.08 0.28 11.40
CA TYR A 233 13.51 1.26 10.38
C TYR A 233 15.02 1.31 10.13
N HIS A 234 15.53 0.64 9.09
CA HIS A 234 16.88 0.90 8.59
C HIS A 234 16.99 2.36 8.13
N ARG A 235 17.30 3.26 9.07
CA ARG A 235 17.45 4.67 8.81
C ARG A 235 18.89 4.88 8.38
N LEU A 236 19.07 5.14 7.09
CA LEU A 236 20.36 5.54 6.53
C LEU A 236 20.77 6.90 7.13
N ILE A 237 21.50 6.88 8.24
CA ILE A 237 22.08 8.08 8.82
C ILE A 237 23.30 8.44 7.96
N THR A 238 23.25 9.64 7.41
CA THR A 238 24.34 10.18 6.62
C THR A 238 25.26 11.00 7.53
N GLU A 239 26.41 10.43 7.90
CA GLU A 239 27.43 11.14 8.66
C GLU A 239 28.48 11.76 7.73
N HIS A 240 29.02 12.91 8.16
CA HIS A 240 30.05 13.64 7.42
C HIS A 240 31.34 13.66 8.24
N GLU A 241 32.36 12.94 7.76
CA GLU A 241 33.68 12.88 8.39
C GLU A 241 34.66 13.77 7.61
N VAL A 242 35.51 14.54 8.30
CA VAL A 242 36.52 15.40 7.65
C VAL A 242 37.77 14.58 7.36
N VAL A 243 38.05 14.35 6.07
CA VAL A 243 39.11 13.44 5.64
C VAL A 243 40.08 14.20 4.69
N PRO A 244 41.38 13.84 4.62
CA PRO A 244 42.30 14.38 3.62
C PRO A 244 41.83 14.14 2.18
N GLU A 245 42.19 15.04 1.26
CA GLU A 245 41.71 15.09 -0.14
C GLU A 245 41.75 13.74 -0.87
N HIS A 246 42.85 13.00 -0.75
CA HIS A 246 43.05 11.74 -1.45
C HIS A 246 42.19 10.57 -0.94
N LYS A 247 41.48 10.75 0.18
CA LYS A 247 40.53 9.78 0.75
C LYS A 247 39.09 10.28 0.71
N ALA A 248 38.86 11.42 0.09
CA ALA A 248 37.56 12.01 -0.09
C ALA A 248 36.74 11.20 -1.12
N GLY A 249 35.59 10.65 -0.70
CA GLY A 249 34.63 9.98 -1.57
C GLY A 249 33.64 10.96 -2.20
N LYS A 250 32.36 10.58 -2.29
CA LYS A 250 31.30 11.46 -2.81
C LYS A 250 31.11 12.69 -1.90
N THR A 251 31.20 13.88 -2.49
CA THR A 251 30.96 15.18 -1.85
C THR A 251 29.50 15.63 -2.06
N ASP A 252 28.90 16.26 -1.05
CA ASP A 252 27.52 16.76 -1.09
C ASP A 252 27.47 18.28 -0.78
N ARG A 253 26.32 18.94 -0.93
CA ARG A 253 26.08 20.35 -0.59
C ARG A 253 26.44 20.71 0.86
N ALA A 254 26.49 19.73 1.76
CA ALA A 254 26.96 19.92 3.13
C ALA A 254 28.50 19.99 3.21
N SER A 255 29.20 19.21 2.38
CA SER A 255 30.66 19.27 2.21
C SER A 255 31.11 20.62 1.65
N GLU A 256 30.38 21.13 0.66
CA GLU A 256 30.63 22.46 0.07
C GLU A 256 30.44 23.58 1.11
N ARG A 257 29.34 23.54 1.89
CA ARG A 257 29.11 24.50 2.98
C ARG A 257 30.18 24.44 4.06
N TRP A 258 30.72 23.26 4.36
CA TRP A 258 31.82 23.12 5.31
C TRP A 258 33.11 23.75 4.78
N LEU A 259 33.42 23.55 3.50
CA LEU A 259 34.57 24.16 2.81
C LEU A 259 34.47 25.68 2.75
N MET A 260 33.28 26.22 2.47
CA MET A 260 33.03 27.67 2.48
C MET A 260 33.30 28.30 3.86
N ARG A 261 33.03 27.57 4.95
CA ARG A 261 33.34 28.05 6.32
C ARG A 261 34.80 27.86 6.71
N HIS A 262 35.55 26.99 6.03
CA HIS A 262 36.93 26.64 6.37
C HIS A 262 37.88 26.87 5.18
N GLN A 263 37.82 28.07 4.60
CA GLN A 263 38.58 28.51 3.42
C GLN A 263 40.11 28.34 3.53
N LYS A 264 40.65 28.24 4.76
CA LYS A 264 42.06 27.95 5.05
C LYS A 264 42.58 26.61 4.54
N TYR A 265 41.68 25.69 4.15
CA TYR A 265 42.04 24.38 3.59
C TYR A 265 41.89 24.31 2.05
N VAL A 266 41.55 25.43 1.41
CA VAL A 266 41.47 25.55 -0.05
C VAL A 266 42.74 26.24 -0.55
N ALA A 267 43.50 25.56 -1.40
CA ALA A 267 44.72 26.10 -2.01
C ALA A 267 44.47 26.36 -3.50
N TYR A 268 44.63 27.62 -3.91
CA TYR A 268 44.52 28.00 -5.32
C TYR A 268 45.78 27.58 -6.08
N SER A 269 45.62 26.63 -7.02
CA SER A 269 46.64 26.27 -8.01
C SER A 269 46.17 26.70 -9.39
N SER A 270 47.08 27.22 -10.23
CA SER A 270 46.81 27.86 -11.53
C SER A 270 46.38 26.90 -12.66
N GLY A 271 45.60 25.87 -12.31
CA GLY A 271 44.95 24.94 -13.24
C GLY A 271 43.72 24.22 -12.68
N GLY A 272 43.21 24.64 -11.51
CA GLY A 272 42.06 24.06 -10.83
C GLY A 272 42.23 24.09 -9.31
N ASP A 273 41.13 24.32 -8.58
CA ASP A 273 41.13 24.42 -7.12
C ASP A 273 41.54 23.08 -6.49
N GLN A 274 42.64 23.06 -5.73
CA GLN A 274 43.07 21.88 -4.96
C GLN A 274 42.74 22.09 -3.48
N CYS A 275 42.17 21.09 -2.83
CA CYS A 275 41.66 21.25 -1.47
C CYS A 275 42.26 20.22 -0.52
N GLY A 276 43.15 20.66 0.39
CA GLY A 276 43.93 19.73 1.22
C GLY A 276 43.10 18.86 2.19
N LYS A 277 41.89 19.28 2.57
CA LYS A 277 40.93 18.48 3.36
C LYS A 277 39.50 18.82 2.97
N SER A 278 38.66 17.79 2.81
CA SER A 278 37.23 17.96 2.52
C SER A 278 36.38 17.07 3.42
N ALA A 279 35.20 17.56 3.80
CA ALA A 279 34.22 16.73 4.49
C ALA A 279 33.61 15.75 3.50
N CYS A 280 33.66 14.46 3.81
CA CYS A 280 33.12 13.42 2.94
C CYS A 280 32.02 12.63 3.61
N ARG A 281 31.05 12.26 2.77
CA ARG A 281 29.87 11.52 3.17
C ARG A 281 30.23 10.06 3.38
N LYS A 282 29.89 9.51 4.56
CA LYS A 282 30.01 8.09 4.86
C LYS A 282 28.61 7.57 5.21
N LYS A 283 28.20 6.48 4.55
CA LYS A 283 27.00 5.74 4.95
C LYS A 283 27.40 4.83 6.12
N ALA A 284 26.75 4.97 7.25
CA ALA A 284 26.90 4.06 8.38
C ALA A 284 25.53 3.41 8.62
N ASP A 285 25.52 2.08 8.61
CA ASP A 285 24.36 1.31 9.05
C ASP A 285 24.44 1.24 10.58
N ASN A 286 23.41 1.73 11.26
CA ASN A 286 23.28 1.53 12.71
C ASN A 286 22.64 0.15 12.93
N LEU A 287 23.29 -0.66 13.76
CA LEU A 287 22.74 -1.90 14.32
C LEU A 287 21.69 -1.57 15.40
#